data_AF-A0A316UNV1-F1
#
_entry.id   AF-A0A316UNV1-F1
#
_cell.length_a   1.000
_cell.length_b   1.000
_cell.length_c   1.000
_cell.angle_alpha   90.00
_cell.angle_beta   90.00
_cell.angle_gamma   90.00
#
_symmetry.space_group_name_H-M   'P 1'
#
loop_
_entity.id
_entity.type
_entity.pdbx_description
1 polymer ?
#
loop_
_entity_poly.entity_id
_entity_poly.type
_entity_poly.pdbx_seq_one_letter_code
_entity_poly.pdbx_strand_id
1 'polypeptide(L)'
;MLASLTNLWSSNAPEKSKADDESNAQKVVIPARRSSMAVETRVDERGRRLGLEDPDEPALKDDPAIFVKVPKAQAKRVTVGGKRAAPETKVATSLVPSEGKDYIDPRVYGGTSLDSSAGLGEPLNVIVSALSSPEVLTRKGLQSYFRSLDFDFECFGLHSGTPQTAFLDLRGPIDQNFLYREVYTPLDHLFGTCIESLKGGNHIRAWQQQGTGAWFLALSKEKDVTSHHDVVPDGYNIGRDEFVKKSQSEPNGHTSFFGKHYRTTVRYVEGLLPVGAQGINHDIAIDGRTAVVTVELLNGKSKSTSNAKVAKAGTTPGKRRVLKVLLSKRREGGLNVATAA
;
A
#
# COMPACT_ATOMS: atom_id res chain seq x y z
N MET A 1 -78.02 -7.79 8.93
CA MET A 1 -78.74 -6.53 9.18
C MET A 1 -78.00 -5.38 8.52
N LEU A 2 -78.55 -4.89 7.40
CA LEU A 2 -78.63 -3.49 6.94
C LEU A 2 -77.42 -2.57 7.18
N ALA A 3 -76.62 -2.13 6.19
CA ALA A 3 -76.89 -1.38 4.94
C ALA A 3 -77.06 0.15 5.10
N SER A 4 -76.49 0.84 4.10
CA SER A 4 -76.57 2.25 3.64
C SER A 4 -75.50 3.24 4.13
N LEU A 5 -74.57 3.70 3.28
CA LEU A 5 -74.67 4.49 2.01
C LEU A 5 -74.90 5.98 2.32
N THR A 6 -74.00 6.90 1.95
CA THR A 6 -73.82 7.53 0.62
C THR A 6 -72.81 8.67 0.84
N ASN A 7 -72.07 9.30 -0.08
CA ASN A 7 -71.74 9.30 -1.52
C ASN A 7 -70.65 10.43 -1.61
N LEU A 8 -69.82 10.62 -2.64
CA LEU A 8 -70.13 10.80 -4.05
C LEU A 8 -68.81 10.83 -4.84
N TRP A 9 -68.89 10.31 -6.06
CA TRP A 9 -67.84 10.12 -7.04
C TRP A 9 -67.96 11.17 -8.16
N SER A 10 -67.15 10.98 -9.21
CA SER A 10 -67.16 11.62 -10.55
C SER A 10 -66.34 12.89 -10.74
N SER A 11 -65.61 13.10 -11.84
CA SER A 11 -65.02 12.27 -12.90
C SER A 11 -64.42 13.25 -13.93
N ASN A 12 -63.64 12.70 -14.87
CA ASN A 12 -63.37 13.22 -16.22
C ASN A 12 -62.04 13.97 -16.46
N ALA A 13 -61.13 13.26 -17.14
CA ALA A 13 -60.38 13.81 -18.26
C ALA A 13 -61.33 14.09 -19.45
N PRO A 14 -60.93 14.95 -20.40
CA PRO A 14 -60.85 14.44 -21.78
C PRO A 14 -59.67 14.97 -22.62
N GLU A 15 -59.57 14.34 -23.79
CA GLU A 15 -58.55 14.34 -24.83
C GLU A 15 -58.30 15.64 -25.63
N LYS A 16 -57.17 15.56 -26.35
CA LYS A 16 -56.57 16.41 -27.38
C LYS A 16 -57.52 17.08 -28.39
N SER A 17 -57.14 18.29 -28.81
CA SER A 17 -57.32 18.76 -30.19
C SER A 17 -56.06 19.49 -30.70
N LYS A 18 -55.75 19.26 -31.98
CA LYS A 18 -54.75 19.98 -32.80
C LYS A 18 -55.38 21.27 -33.30
N ALA A 19 -54.61 22.36 -33.36
CA ALA A 19 -54.45 23.25 -34.53
C ALA A 19 -53.70 24.53 -34.09
N ASP A 20 -52.60 24.78 -34.81
CA ASP A 20 -52.14 26.07 -35.33
C ASP A 20 -51.99 27.25 -34.35
N ASP A 21 -50.75 27.60 -34.02
CA ASP A 21 -50.33 29.00 -34.20
C ASP A 21 -48.82 29.11 -34.43
N GLU A 22 -48.49 29.83 -35.50
CA GLU A 22 -47.13 30.20 -35.88
C GLU A 22 -46.67 31.36 -34.98
N SER A 23 -45.45 31.26 -34.43
CA SER A 23 -44.40 32.29 -34.55
C SER A 23 -43.39 32.26 -33.41
N ASN A 24 -42.17 32.62 -33.79
CA ASN A 24 -41.01 32.97 -32.96
C ASN A 24 -40.02 31.84 -32.61
N ALA A 25 -39.31 31.40 -33.66
CA ALA A 25 -38.09 30.63 -33.53
C ALA A 25 -36.91 31.50 -33.05
N GLN A 26 -36.64 31.51 -31.74
CA GLN A 26 -35.32 31.83 -31.22
C GLN A 26 -34.51 30.54 -31.12
N LYS A 27 -33.56 30.37 -32.04
CA LYS A 27 -32.53 29.31 -32.02
C LYS A 27 -31.69 29.44 -30.75
N VAL A 28 -32.08 28.75 -29.69
CA VAL A 28 -31.16 28.40 -28.60
C VAL A 28 -30.38 27.19 -29.06
N VAL A 29 -29.12 27.40 -29.42
CA VAL A 29 -28.16 26.32 -29.67
C VAL A 29 -27.91 25.64 -28.33
N ILE A 30 -28.59 24.51 -28.10
CA ILE A 30 -28.25 23.60 -27.01
C ILE A 30 -26.97 22.87 -27.44
N PRO A 31 -25.82 23.09 -26.78
CA PRO A 31 -24.64 22.29 -27.09
C PRO A 31 -24.95 20.83 -26.78
N ALA A 32 -24.79 20.00 -27.82
CA ALA A 32 -24.94 18.56 -27.73
C ALA A 32 -24.05 18.01 -26.60
N ARG A 33 -24.70 17.27 -25.71
CA ARG A 33 -24.16 16.28 -24.76
C ARG A 33 -22.63 16.18 -24.74
N ARG A 34 -22.00 16.63 -23.64
CA ARG A 34 -20.83 15.92 -23.13
C ARG A 34 -21.26 14.47 -22.93
N SER A 35 -20.75 13.59 -23.79
CA SER A 35 -20.77 12.16 -23.56
C SER A 35 -20.26 11.95 -22.14
N SER A 36 -21.14 11.50 -21.25
CA SER A 36 -20.71 10.83 -20.03
C SER A 36 -19.82 9.69 -20.50
N MET A 37 -18.51 9.82 -20.33
CA MET A 37 -17.67 8.63 -20.35
C MET A 37 -18.26 7.75 -19.24
N ALA A 38 -18.99 6.71 -19.63
CA ALA A 38 -19.24 5.61 -18.74
C ALA A 38 -17.85 5.16 -18.29
N VAL A 39 -17.51 5.42 -17.04
CA VAL A 39 -16.37 4.79 -16.39
C VAL A 39 -16.72 3.32 -16.44
N GLU A 40 -16.25 2.62 -17.46
CA GLU A 40 -16.36 1.18 -17.57
C GLU A 40 -15.65 0.65 -16.33
N THR A 41 -16.43 0.16 -15.35
CA THR A 41 -15.90 -0.30 -14.08
C THR A 41 -14.99 -1.47 -14.40
N ARG A 42 -13.68 -1.22 -14.43
CA ARG A 42 -12.69 -2.26 -14.65
C ARG A 42 -12.82 -3.25 -13.50
N VAL A 43 -12.99 -4.52 -13.85
CA VAL A 43 -13.02 -5.64 -12.93
C VAL A 43 -11.70 -6.38 -13.09
N ASP A 44 -11.02 -6.71 -12.00
CA ASP A 44 -9.81 -7.51 -12.06
C ASP A 44 -10.08 -9.02 -12.08
N GLU A 45 -9.02 -9.82 -12.17
CA GLU A 45 -9.08 -11.29 -12.23
C GLU A 45 -9.74 -11.95 -11.00
N ARG A 46 -9.90 -11.22 -9.89
CA ARG A 46 -10.57 -11.67 -8.67
C ARG A 46 -11.97 -11.07 -8.50
N GLY A 47 -12.51 -10.42 -9.54
CA GLY A 47 -13.85 -9.83 -9.51
C GLY A 47 -13.93 -8.50 -8.75
N ARG A 48 -12.79 -7.93 -8.33
CA ARG A 48 -12.75 -6.66 -7.60
C ARG A 48 -12.90 -5.49 -8.56
N ARG A 49 -13.55 -4.43 -8.10
CA ARG A 49 -13.73 -3.18 -8.86
C ARG A 49 -12.89 -2.08 -8.21
N LEU A 50 -12.25 -1.25 -9.03
CA LEU A 50 -11.57 -0.06 -8.52
C LEU A 50 -12.65 0.91 -8.06
N GLY A 51 -12.50 1.48 -6.86
CA GLY A 51 -13.47 2.42 -6.32
C GLY A 51 -13.64 3.69 -7.16
N LEU A 52 -14.58 4.53 -6.74
CA LEU A 52 -14.79 5.87 -7.31
C LEU A 52 -13.71 6.88 -6.90
N GLU A 53 -12.52 6.41 -6.54
CA GLU A 53 -11.47 7.22 -5.95
C GLU A 53 -11.05 8.34 -6.88
N ASP A 54 -10.88 9.52 -6.30
CA ASP A 54 -10.29 10.63 -6.99
C ASP A 54 -8.79 10.32 -7.19
N PRO A 55 -8.29 10.21 -8.45
CA PRO A 55 -6.86 10.01 -8.68
C PRO A 55 -6.00 11.16 -8.10
N ASP A 56 -6.59 12.31 -7.78
CA ASP A 56 -5.94 13.47 -7.16
C ASP A 56 -6.24 13.61 -5.66
N GLU A 57 -6.80 12.56 -5.04
CA GLU A 57 -7.16 12.54 -3.62
C GLU A 57 -5.98 13.02 -2.73
N PRO A 58 -6.16 14.10 -1.94
CA PRO A 58 -5.09 14.69 -1.16
C PRO A 58 -4.42 13.70 -0.18
N ALA A 59 -5.17 12.73 0.35
CA ALA A 59 -4.64 11.70 1.24
C ALA A 59 -3.59 10.81 0.54
N LEU A 60 -3.67 10.66 -0.78
CA LEU A 60 -2.76 9.85 -1.59
C LEU A 60 -1.53 10.63 -2.12
N LYS A 61 -1.35 11.88 -1.71
CA LYS A 61 -0.16 12.68 -2.08
C LYS A 61 1.01 12.36 -1.16
N ASP A 62 2.14 11.98 -1.75
CA ASP A 62 3.37 11.69 -1.00
C ASP A 62 3.88 12.93 -0.27
N ASP A 63 4.48 12.72 0.91
CA ASP A 63 5.17 13.79 1.63
C ASP A 63 6.55 14.02 0.97
N PRO A 64 6.81 15.22 0.40
CA PRO A 64 8.09 15.51 -0.26
C PRO A 64 9.27 15.49 0.72
N ALA A 65 9.04 15.55 2.04
CA ALA A 65 10.07 15.51 3.06
C ALA A 65 10.61 14.09 3.33
N ILE A 66 10.00 13.02 2.80
CA ILE A 66 10.37 11.63 3.13
C ILE A 66 11.79 11.30 2.68
N PHE A 67 12.17 11.66 1.45
CA PHE A 67 13.47 11.30 0.86
C PHE A 67 14.46 12.46 0.87
N VAL A 68 14.39 13.34 1.88
CA VAL A 68 15.34 14.44 2.04
C VAL A 68 16.76 13.89 2.14
N LYS A 69 17.63 14.33 1.23
CA LYS A 69 19.02 13.85 1.14
C LYS A 69 19.80 14.26 2.39
N VAL A 70 20.43 13.29 3.06
CA VAL A 70 21.41 13.58 4.10
C VAL A 70 22.59 14.34 3.47
N PRO A 71 22.97 15.52 3.99
CA PRO A 71 24.15 16.22 3.51
C PRO A 71 25.39 15.32 3.64
N LYS A 72 26.15 15.14 2.55
CA LYS A 72 27.32 14.25 2.46
C LYS A 72 28.39 14.45 3.56
N ALA A 73 28.39 15.60 4.25
CA ALA A 73 29.39 15.96 5.24
C ALA A 73 29.31 15.22 6.60
N GLN A 74 28.22 14.50 6.89
CA GLN A 74 28.00 13.88 8.22
C GLN A 74 28.03 12.35 8.25
N ALA A 75 28.28 11.68 7.12
CA ALA A 75 28.37 10.22 7.05
C ALA A 75 29.72 9.70 7.59
N LYS A 76 30.02 9.92 8.88
CA LYS A 76 31.06 9.14 9.56
C LYS A 76 30.46 7.80 9.97
N ARG A 77 30.99 6.72 9.38
CA ARG A 77 30.68 5.32 9.74
C ARG A 77 30.87 5.14 11.26
N VAL A 78 29.79 4.86 11.97
CA VAL A 78 29.86 4.34 13.34
C VAL A 78 29.87 2.82 13.23
N THR A 79 31.03 2.21 13.46
CA THR A 79 31.18 0.76 13.55
C THR A 79 30.76 0.35 14.97
N VAL A 80 29.61 -0.31 15.13
CA VAL A 80 29.23 -0.92 16.41
C VAL A 80 29.44 -2.42 16.30
N GLY A 81 30.48 -2.91 16.95
CA GLY A 81 30.72 -4.34 17.16
C GLY A 81 30.46 -4.71 18.63
N GLY A 82 29.91 -5.90 18.85
CA GLY A 82 29.96 -6.59 20.16
C GLY A 82 28.71 -6.48 21.02
N LYS A 83 28.35 -7.61 21.64
CA LYS A 83 27.07 -7.91 22.31
C LYS A 83 26.85 -7.20 23.66
N ARG A 84 25.58 -6.83 23.88
CA ARG A 84 24.76 -6.88 25.11
C ARG A 84 25.11 -5.98 26.32
N ALA A 85 24.56 -4.77 26.29
CA ALA A 85 23.83 -4.06 27.34
C ALA A 85 23.07 -2.93 26.61
N ALA A 86 21.83 -2.57 27.01
CA ALA A 86 21.10 -1.48 26.34
C ALA A 86 21.92 -0.18 26.47
N PRO A 87 22.51 0.34 25.38
CA PRO A 87 23.28 1.56 25.49
C PRO A 87 22.28 2.70 25.69
N GLU A 88 22.58 3.64 26.60
CA GLU A 88 22.02 4.99 26.52
C GLU A 88 22.33 5.52 25.12
N THR A 89 21.38 5.34 24.22
CA THR A 89 21.58 5.62 22.81
C THR A 89 21.51 7.12 22.71
N LYS A 90 22.63 7.79 22.47
CA LYS A 90 22.63 9.23 22.19
C LYS A 90 21.61 9.49 21.09
N VAL A 91 20.53 10.20 21.43
CA VAL A 91 19.48 10.56 20.50
C VAL A 91 20.10 11.35 19.34
N ALA A 92 19.91 10.87 18.12
CA ALA A 92 20.41 11.53 16.93
C ALA A 92 19.68 12.87 16.73
N THR A 93 20.42 13.90 16.36
CA THR A 93 19.88 15.24 16.05
C THR A 93 19.89 15.55 14.55
N SER A 94 20.26 14.57 13.73
CA SER A 94 20.35 14.65 12.26
C SER A 94 20.07 13.28 11.65
N LEU A 95 19.54 13.25 10.42
CA LEU A 95 19.15 11.99 9.78
C LEU A 95 20.37 11.08 9.68
N VAL A 96 20.25 9.85 10.19
CA VAL A 96 21.33 8.88 10.10
C VAL A 96 21.38 8.29 8.68
N PRO A 97 22.55 7.84 8.20
CA PRO A 97 22.62 7.17 6.90
C PRO A 97 21.65 5.98 6.80
N SER A 98 20.78 6.01 5.79
CA SER A 98 19.69 5.06 5.56
C SER A 98 19.91 4.12 4.36
N GLU A 99 20.90 4.41 3.51
CA GLU A 99 21.20 3.62 2.31
C GLU A 99 21.38 2.14 2.64
N GLY A 100 20.62 1.27 1.94
CA GLY A 100 20.70 -0.18 2.10
C GLY A 100 20.13 -0.73 3.41
N LYS A 101 19.37 0.07 4.19
CA LYS A 101 18.71 -0.39 5.41
C LYS A 101 17.22 -0.59 5.19
N ASP A 102 16.64 -1.59 5.85
CA ASP A 102 15.19 -1.81 5.82
C ASP A 102 14.42 -0.70 6.54
N TYR A 103 14.93 -0.25 7.68
CA TYR A 103 14.39 0.82 8.50
C TYR A 103 15.47 1.29 9.50
N ILE A 104 15.23 2.40 10.19
CA ILE A 104 15.99 2.83 11.36
C ILE A 104 15.12 2.61 12.60
N ASP A 105 15.69 2.06 13.66
CA ASP A 105 15.00 1.93 14.94
C ASP A 105 14.56 3.31 15.47
N PRO A 106 13.27 3.54 15.76
CA PRO A 106 12.77 4.83 16.26
C PRO A 106 13.51 5.36 17.49
N ARG A 107 14.05 4.47 18.34
CA ARG A 107 14.80 4.85 19.55
C ARG A 107 16.07 5.63 19.24
N VAL A 108 16.64 5.46 18.03
CA VAL A 108 17.77 6.27 17.56
C VAL A 108 17.42 7.77 17.56
N TYR A 109 16.15 8.11 17.35
CA TYR A 109 15.65 9.49 17.32
C TYR A 109 14.90 9.88 18.60
N GLY A 110 14.90 9.05 19.64
CA GLY A 110 14.14 9.27 20.88
C GLY A 110 12.67 8.85 20.78
N GLY A 111 12.29 8.20 19.67
CA GLY A 111 10.96 7.63 19.46
C GLY A 111 10.83 6.19 19.95
N THR A 112 9.72 5.55 19.57
CA THR A 112 9.41 4.15 19.91
C THR A 112 8.62 3.47 18.80
N SER A 113 8.54 2.14 18.83
CA SER A 113 7.66 1.35 17.95
C SER A 113 6.23 1.25 18.51
N LEU A 114 5.75 2.32 19.14
CA LEU A 114 4.37 2.51 19.58
C LEU A 114 3.84 3.80 18.94
N ASP A 115 2.56 3.82 18.62
CA ASP A 115 1.85 5.10 18.48
C ASP A 115 1.40 5.65 19.84
N SER A 116 0.70 6.78 19.80
CA SER A 116 0.02 7.38 20.94
C SER A 116 -1.48 7.15 20.81
N SER A 117 -2.00 6.21 21.60
CA SER A 117 -3.41 5.84 21.63
C SER A 117 -3.90 5.70 23.07
N ALA A 118 -4.93 6.47 23.44
CA ALA A 118 -5.58 6.43 24.76
C ALA A 118 -4.63 6.54 25.98
N GLY A 119 -3.51 7.25 25.86
CA GLY A 119 -2.49 7.38 26.92
C GLY A 119 -1.53 6.19 27.04
N LEU A 120 -1.69 5.20 26.17
CA LEU A 120 -0.80 4.06 25.94
C LEU A 120 -0.36 4.10 24.46
N GLY A 121 -0.07 2.95 23.85
CA GLY A 121 0.20 2.88 22.41
C GLY A 121 -0.18 1.55 21.78
N GLU A 122 -0.59 1.60 20.53
CA GLU A 122 -0.72 0.42 19.69
C GLU A 122 0.67 0.05 19.14
N PRO A 123 1.02 -1.25 19.11
CA PRO A 123 2.30 -1.73 18.58
C PRO A 123 2.44 -1.47 17.08
N LEU A 124 3.53 -0.82 16.68
CA LEU A 124 3.98 -0.77 15.28
C LEU A 124 4.64 -2.12 14.92
N ASN A 125 3.80 -3.13 14.75
CA ASN A 125 4.15 -4.56 14.71
C ASN A 125 4.40 -5.11 13.30
N VAL A 126 4.25 -4.30 12.25
CA VAL A 126 4.74 -4.61 10.90
C VAL A 126 5.54 -3.44 10.33
N ILE A 127 6.62 -3.74 9.61
CA ILE A 127 7.43 -2.76 8.86
C ILE A 127 7.46 -3.16 7.39
N VAL A 128 7.00 -2.30 6.49
CA VAL A 128 7.32 -2.43 5.05
C VAL A 128 8.69 -1.82 4.83
N SER A 129 9.66 -2.69 4.52
CA SER A 129 11.06 -2.34 4.35
C SER A 129 11.25 -1.29 3.26
N ALA A 130 12.17 -0.35 3.51
CA ALA A 130 12.69 0.59 2.52
C ALA A 130 13.45 -0.09 1.36
N LEU A 131 13.74 -1.39 1.45
CA LEU A 131 14.27 -2.20 0.36
C LEU A 131 13.17 -2.73 -0.58
N SER A 132 11.91 -2.44 -0.29
CA SER A 132 10.79 -2.73 -1.19
C SER A 132 10.90 -1.92 -2.49
N SER A 133 10.15 -2.32 -3.51
CA SER A 133 10.08 -1.57 -4.77
C SER A 133 9.68 -0.11 -4.51
N PRO A 134 10.33 0.89 -5.16
CA PRO A 134 10.09 2.31 -4.87
C PRO A 134 8.62 2.72 -4.96
N GLU A 135 7.85 2.09 -5.84
CA GLU A 135 6.41 2.34 -5.95
C GLU A 135 5.66 2.01 -4.65
N VAL A 136 6.00 0.92 -3.96
CA VAL A 136 5.38 0.52 -2.68
C VAL A 136 5.71 1.51 -1.55
N LEU A 137 6.80 2.27 -1.69
CA LEU A 137 7.16 3.34 -0.75
C LEU A 137 6.40 4.65 -1.03
N THR A 138 5.52 4.69 -2.02
CA THR A 138 4.56 5.78 -2.22
C THR A 138 3.24 5.45 -1.55
N ARG A 139 2.47 6.49 -1.23
CA ARG A 139 1.12 6.40 -0.69
C ARG A 139 0.19 5.55 -1.57
N LYS A 140 0.17 5.84 -2.88
CA LYS A 140 -0.64 5.11 -3.87
C LYS A 140 -0.19 3.66 -4.05
N GLY A 141 1.12 3.42 -4.09
CA GLY A 141 1.63 2.06 -4.27
C GLY A 141 1.43 1.20 -3.02
N LEU A 142 1.58 1.76 -1.82
CA LEU A 142 1.24 1.06 -0.58
C LEU A 142 -0.25 0.69 -0.55
N GLN A 143 -1.13 1.62 -0.92
CA GLN A 143 -2.56 1.32 -1.04
C GLN A 143 -2.83 0.18 -2.03
N SER A 144 -2.23 0.24 -3.22
CA SER A 144 -2.40 -0.82 -4.20
C SER A 144 -1.88 -2.17 -3.71
N TYR A 145 -0.83 -2.19 -2.89
CA TYR A 145 -0.33 -3.41 -2.26
C TYR A 145 -1.28 -3.92 -1.17
N PHE A 146 -1.77 -3.07 -0.27
CA PHE A 146 -2.73 -3.46 0.75
C PHE A 146 -4.03 -4.04 0.16
N ARG A 147 -4.49 -3.50 -0.96
CA ARG A 147 -5.61 -4.07 -1.71
C ARG A 147 -5.34 -5.44 -2.32
N SER A 148 -4.09 -5.76 -2.61
CA SER A 148 -3.71 -7.12 -3.02
C SER A 148 -3.86 -8.14 -1.88
N LEU A 149 -3.91 -7.65 -0.63
CA LEU A 149 -4.09 -8.41 0.61
C LEU A 149 -5.52 -8.30 1.16
N ASP A 150 -6.46 -7.76 0.37
CA ASP A 150 -7.85 -7.51 0.78
C ASP A 150 -7.94 -6.58 2.00
N PHE A 151 -7.23 -5.46 1.94
CA PHE A 151 -7.43 -4.29 2.79
C PHE A 151 -7.76 -3.06 1.94
N ASP A 152 -8.61 -2.18 2.45
CA ASP A 152 -8.93 -0.91 1.77
C ASP A 152 -9.30 0.21 2.75
N PHE A 153 -9.54 1.41 2.22
CA PHE A 153 -9.96 2.58 3.00
C PHE A 153 -11.29 2.34 3.74
N GLU A 154 -11.45 3.03 4.88
CA GLU A 154 -12.68 2.95 5.68
C GLU A 154 -13.89 3.46 4.89
N CYS A 155 -15.07 2.96 5.23
CA CYS A 155 -16.35 3.35 4.66
C CYS A 155 -16.50 4.88 4.49
N PHE A 156 -16.48 5.37 3.23
CA PHE A 156 -16.62 6.80 2.89
C PHE A 156 -15.75 7.79 3.71
N GLY A 157 -14.60 7.35 4.23
CA GLY A 157 -13.74 8.19 5.09
C GLY A 157 -14.40 8.59 6.41
N LEU A 158 -15.45 7.90 6.85
CA LEU A 158 -16.11 8.09 8.14
C LEU A 158 -15.22 7.52 9.24
N HIS A 159 -14.20 8.28 9.62
CA HIS A 159 -13.33 7.96 10.73
C HIS A 159 -13.97 8.40 12.05
N SER A 160 -14.35 7.45 12.91
CA SER A 160 -14.68 7.75 14.30
C SER A 160 -13.42 7.67 15.15
N GLY A 161 -12.73 8.79 15.32
CA GLY A 161 -11.51 8.87 16.13
C GLY A 161 -10.69 10.13 15.83
N THR A 162 -9.76 10.46 16.73
CA THR A 162 -8.69 11.41 16.41
C THR A 162 -7.54 10.64 15.75
N PRO A 163 -6.88 11.22 14.73
CA PRO A 163 -5.66 10.64 14.18
C PRO A 163 -4.65 10.33 15.29
N GLN A 164 -4.13 9.11 15.30
CA GLN A 164 -3.08 8.74 16.23
C GLN A 164 -1.72 9.23 15.72
N THR A 165 -0.79 9.46 16.64
CA THR A 165 0.56 9.96 16.30
C THR A 165 1.64 8.94 16.60
N ALA A 166 2.72 8.93 15.82
CA ALA A 166 3.89 8.10 16.09
C ALA A 166 5.18 8.90 15.94
N PHE A 167 6.19 8.61 16.77
CA PHE A 167 7.50 9.27 16.75
C PHE A 167 8.54 8.30 16.18
N LEU A 168 8.84 8.44 14.87
CA LEU A 168 9.71 7.52 14.13
C LEU A 168 11.07 8.09 13.74
N ASP A 169 11.17 9.42 13.71
CA ASP A 169 12.32 10.17 13.20
C ASP A 169 12.30 11.61 13.71
N LEU A 170 13.25 12.43 13.25
CA LEU A 170 13.51 13.79 13.71
C LEU A 170 12.34 14.77 13.57
N ARG A 171 11.27 14.41 12.85
CA ARG A 171 10.05 15.20 12.81
C ARG A 171 9.30 15.21 14.15
N GLY A 172 9.64 14.30 15.08
CA GLY A 172 8.88 14.12 16.31
C GLY A 172 7.62 13.27 16.08
N PRO A 173 6.62 13.38 16.96
CA PRO A 173 5.30 12.79 16.73
C PRO A 173 4.66 13.33 15.46
N ILE A 174 4.27 12.44 14.55
CA ILE A 174 3.56 12.76 13.31
C ILE A 174 2.23 12.02 13.24
N ASP A 175 1.22 12.65 12.63
CA ASP A 175 -0.09 12.03 12.41
C ASP A 175 0.02 10.81 11.48
N GLN A 176 -0.85 9.84 11.69
CA GLN A 176 -1.01 8.71 10.79
C GLN A 176 -1.26 9.16 9.34
N ASN A 177 -0.67 8.43 8.40
CA ASN A 177 -0.87 8.67 6.98
C ASN A 177 -2.14 7.98 6.46
N PHE A 178 -2.45 6.79 6.99
CA PHE A 178 -3.57 5.96 6.56
C PHE A 178 -4.22 5.23 7.72
N LEU A 179 -5.48 4.88 7.50
CA LEU A 179 -6.19 3.85 8.24
C LEU A 179 -6.93 2.98 7.24
N TYR A 180 -6.57 1.70 7.14
CA TYR A 180 -7.23 0.70 6.31
C TYR A 180 -7.78 -0.45 7.15
N ARG A 181 -8.82 -1.09 6.62
CA ARG A 181 -9.57 -2.17 7.26
C ARG A 181 -9.67 -3.35 6.31
N GLU A 182 -9.94 -4.51 6.88
CA GLU A 182 -10.13 -5.75 6.13
C GLU A 182 -11.35 -5.67 5.20
N VAL A 183 -11.18 -6.14 3.97
CA VAL A 183 -12.23 -6.26 2.96
C VAL A 183 -12.88 -7.64 3.08
N TYR A 184 -14.21 -7.66 3.17
CA TYR A 184 -15.02 -8.88 3.21
C TYR A 184 -15.71 -9.19 1.90
N THR A 185 -15.98 -8.18 1.07
CA THR A 185 -16.65 -8.37 -0.22
C THR A 185 -15.95 -7.61 -1.34
N PRO A 186 -15.99 -8.10 -2.60
CA PRO A 186 -15.44 -7.37 -3.75
C PRO A 186 -16.04 -5.96 -3.96
N LEU A 187 -17.21 -5.67 -3.36
CA LEU A 187 -17.86 -4.36 -3.39
C LEU A 187 -17.29 -3.39 -2.34
N ASP A 188 -16.58 -3.87 -1.33
CA ASP A 188 -15.97 -3.02 -0.30
C ASP A 188 -14.88 -2.13 -0.91
N HIS A 189 -14.20 -2.60 -1.96
CA HIS A 189 -13.28 -1.77 -2.76
C HIS A 189 -13.96 -0.60 -3.48
N LEU A 190 -15.30 -0.62 -3.62
CA LEU A 190 -16.07 0.42 -4.30
C LEU A 190 -16.54 1.54 -3.34
N PHE A 191 -16.88 1.20 -2.10
CA PHE A 191 -17.51 2.12 -1.14
C PHE A 191 -16.72 2.28 0.18
N GLY A 192 -15.60 1.56 0.32
CA GLY A 192 -14.88 1.37 1.57
C GLY A 192 -15.43 0.20 2.38
N THR A 193 -14.73 -0.19 3.44
CA THR A 193 -15.00 -1.40 4.25
C THR A 193 -16.16 -1.25 5.24
N CYS A 194 -17.33 -0.77 4.79
CA CYS A 194 -18.51 -0.55 5.63
C CYS A 194 -19.00 -1.80 6.39
N ILE A 195 -18.74 -2.99 5.83
CA ILE A 195 -19.14 -4.28 6.43
C ILE A 195 -18.20 -4.67 7.57
N GLU A 196 -16.92 -4.30 7.51
CA GLU A 196 -15.96 -4.57 8.57
C GLU A 196 -16.30 -3.78 9.82
N SER A 197 -16.75 -2.52 9.67
CA SER A 197 -17.28 -1.75 10.80
C SER A 197 -18.44 -2.48 11.51
N LEU A 198 -19.21 -3.33 10.81
CA LEU A 198 -20.30 -4.10 11.43
C LEU A 198 -19.89 -5.48 11.98
N LYS A 199 -18.73 -6.02 11.58
CA LYS A 199 -18.30 -7.40 11.90
C LYS A 199 -17.01 -7.50 12.72
N GLY A 200 -16.25 -6.42 12.81
CA GLY A 200 -14.86 -6.47 13.25
C GLY A 200 -13.96 -7.06 12.16
N GLY A 201 -12.66 -6.98 12.33
CA GLY A 201 -11.72 -7.31 11.27
C GLY A 201 -10.31 -6.89 11.59
N ASN A 202 -9.42 -7.13 10.64
CA ASN A 202 -8.05 -6.67 10.77
C ASN A 202 -7.96 -5.20 10.33
N HIS A 203 -7.22 -4.41 11.09
CA HIS A 203 -7.15 -2.96 10.99
C HIS A 203 -5.68 -2.54 10.93
N ILE A 204 -5.36 -1.57 10.07
CA ILE A 204 -4.01 -1.09 9.78
C ILE A 204 -3.97 0.44 9.91
N ARG A 205 -3.14 0.95 10.82
CA ARG A 205 -2.67 2.35 10.75
C ARG A 205 -1.24 2.38 10.22
N ALA A 206 -0.88 3.43 9.49
CA ALA A 206 0.43 3.52 8.85
C ALA A 206 1.10 4.89 9.02
N TRP A 207 2.41 4.86 9.27
CA TRP A 207 3.30 6.02 9.32
C TRP A 207 4.54 5.76 8.49
N GLN A 208 5.04 6.77 7.77
CA GLN A 208 6.26 6.64 6.97
C GLN A 208 7.46 7.27 7.67
N GLN A 209 8.58 6.55 7.76
CA GLN A 209 9.81 7.07 8.34
C GLN A 209 10.61 7.93 7.35
N GLN A 210 11.03 9.13 7.78
CA GLN A 210 11.90 10.01 7.03
C GLN A 210 13.31 9.43 6.87
N GLY A 211 13.90 9.61 5.70
CA GLY A 211 15.26 9.19 5.37
C GLY A 211 15.33 7.76 4.82
N THR A 212 14.61 6.81 5.40
CA THR A 212 14.48 5.44 4.84
C THR A 212 13.31 5.33 3.87
N GLY A 213 12.18 5.97 4.17
CA GLY A 213 10.92 5.78 3.45
C GLY A 213 10.17 4.51 3.86
N ALA A 214 10.66 3.75 4.84
CA ALA A 214 10.00 2.55 5.36
C ALA A 214 8.64 2.89 5.98
N TRP A 215 7.65 2.01 5.83
CA TRP A 215 6.36 2.16 6.49
C TRP A 215 6.35 1.36 7.79
N PHE A 216 5.94 2.01 8.88
CA PHE A 216 5.64 1.38 10.16
C PHE A 216 4.13 1.28 10.30
N LEU A 217 3.65 0.08 10.59
CA LEU A 217 2.23 -0.23 10.61
C LEU A 217 1.82 -0.73 11.99
N ALA A 218 0.72 -0.19 12.52
CA ALA A 218 0.01 -0.78 13.66
C ALA A 218 -1.09 -1.69 13.13
N LEU A 219 -0.96 -2.99 13.37
CA LEU A 219 -1.99 -3.96 13.02
C LEU A 219 -2.68 -4.52 14.27
N SER A 220 -4.00 -4.56 14.23
CA SER A 220 -4.84 -5.11 15.28
C SER A 220 -6.03 -5.84 14.68
N LYS A 221 -6.51 -6.88 15.38
CA LYS A 221 -7.81 -7.48 15.11
C LYS A 221 -8.85 -6.87 16.06
N GLU A 222 -9.82 -6.17 15.51
CA GLU A 222 -10.90 -5.52 16.25
C GLU A 222 -12.16 -6.41 16.31
N LYS A 223 -12.93 -6.28 17.39
CA LYS A 223 -14.30 -6.80 17.49
C LYS A 223 -15.25 -5.93 16.65
N ASP A 224 -16.49 -6.38 16.52
CA ASP A 224 -17.55 -5.63 15.83
C ASP A 224 -17.96 -4.33 16.55
N VAL A 225 -18.78 -3.52 15.87
CA VAL A 225 -19.34 -2.27 16.40
C VAL A 225 -20.10 -2.44 17.72
N THR A 226 -20.71 -3.61 17.98
CA THR A 226 -21.47 -3.82 19.23
C THR A 226 -20.53 -3.91 20.44
N SER A 227 -19.28 -4.28 20.19
CA SER A 227 -18.17 -4.23 21.15
C SER A 227 -17.34 -2.93 21.03
N HIS A 228 -17.86 -1.90 20.35
CA HIS A 228 -17.20 -0.61 20.15
C HIS A 228 -15.80 -0.72 19.53
N HIS A 229 -15.57 -1.70 18.63
CA HIS A 229 -14.27 -1.93 18.01
C HIS A 229 -13.12 -2.24 18.97
N ASP A 230 -13.43 -2.75 20.17
CA ASP A 230 -12.43 -3.19 21.12
C ASP A 230 -11.53 -4.29 20.53
N VAL A 231 -10.24 -4.25 20.83
CA VAL A 231 -9.27 -5.21 20.29
C VAL A 231 -9.56 -6.59 20.89
N VAL A 232 -9.56 -7.65 20.06
CA VAL A 232 -9.75 -9.02 20.56
C VAL A 232 -8.56 -9.42 21.45
N PRO A 233 -8.72 -10.40 22.37
CA PRO A 233 -7.57 -10.96 23.09
C PRO A 233 -6.49 -11.40 22.11
N ASP A 234 -5.22 -11.05 22.39
CA ASP A 234 -4.08 -11.28 21.49
C ASP A 234 -4.17 -10.56 20.12
N GLY A 235 -5.08 -9.59 20.00
CA GLY A 235 -5.47 -8.98 18.73
C GLY A 235 -4.34 -8.29 17.97
N TYR A 236 -3.30 -7.80 18.65
CA TYR A 236 -2.12 -7.25 17.99
C TYR A 236 -1.27 -8.33 17.30
N ASN A 237 -1.04 -9.47 17.96
CA ASN A 237 -0.30 -10.58 17.34
C ASN A 237 -1.13 -11.22 16.23
N ILE A 238 -2.44 -11.41 16.45
CA ILE A 238 -3.38 -11.93 15.45
C ILE A 238 -3.41 -11.01 14.21
N GLY A 239 -3.57 -9.69 14.39
CA GLY A 239 -3.60 -8.74 13.27
C GLY A 239 -2.34 -8.80 12.41
N ARG A 240 -1.16 -8.78 13.04
CA ARG A 240 0.13 -8.95 12.36
C ARG A 240 0.21 -10.28 11.61
N ASP A 241 -0.13 -11.39 12.27
CA ASP A 241 0.06 -12.72 11.71
C ASP A 241 -0.97 -13.05 10.60
N GLU A 242 -2.18 -12.49 10.69
CA GLU A 242 -3.17 -12.52 9.60
C GLU A 242 -2.69 -11.74 8.36
N PHE A 243 -2.08 -10.57 8.54
CA PHE A 243 -1.48 -9.81 7.44
C PHE A 243 -0.36 -10.60 6.78
N VAL A 244 0.56 -11.17 7.59
CA VAL A 244 1.63 -12.03 7.08
C VAL A 244 1.04 -13.21 6.31
N LYS A 245 0.04 -13.88 6.87
CA LYS A 245 -0.65 -15.00 6.22
C LYS A 245 -1.28 -14.60 4.88
N LYS A 246 -1.96 -13.45 4.80
CA LYS A 246 -2.54 -12.92 3.54
C LYS A 246 -1.44 -12.64 2.52
N SER A 247 -0.32 -12.06 2.92
CA SER A 247 0.84 -11.82 2.03
C SER A 247 1.51 -13.09 1.51
N GLN A 248 1.30 -14.22 2.19
CA GLN A 248 1.83 -15.54 1.87
C GLN A 248 0.74 -16.51 1.37
N SER A 249 -0.43 -15.98 0.96
CA SER A 249 -1.58 -16.81 0.57
C SER A 249 -1.33 -17.63 -0.69
N GLU A 250 -0.50 -17.14 -1.60
CA GLU A 250 -0.06 -17.86 -2.80
C GLU A 250 1.43 -18.27 -2.70
N PRO A 251 1.86 -19.29 -3.48
CA PRO A 251 3.26 -19.70 -3.52
C PRO A 251 4.23 -18.55 -3.76
N ASN A 252 5.35 -18.58 -3.03
CA ASN A 252 6.40 -17.55 -3.06
C ASN A 252 5.93 -16.14 -2.66
N GLY A 253 4.83 -16.02 -1.90
CA GLY A 253 4.34 -14.73 -1.40
C GLY A 253 3.77 -13.85 -2.51
N HIS A 254 3.17 -14.46 -3.54
CA HIS A 254 2.61 -13.74 -4.66
C HIS A 254 1.22 -13.19 -4.35
N THR A 255 0.96 -11.93 -4.67
CA THR A 255 -0.39 -11.35 -4.61
C THR A 255 -0.60 -10.44 -5.80
N SER A 256 -1.85 -10.07 -6.08
CA SER A 256 -2.15 -9.17 -7.19
C SER A 256 -3.29 -8.23 -6.87
N PHE A 257 -3.27 -7.07 -7.53
CA PHE A 257 -4.39 -6.13 -7.55
C PHE A 257 -4.36 -5.36 -8.87
N PHE A 258 -5.45 -5.39 -9.63
CA PHE A 258 -5.59 -4.61 -10.88
C PHE A 258 -4.40 -4.75 -11.85
N GLY A 259 -3.93 -5.98 -12.08
CA GLY A 259 -2.83 -6.29 -13.00
C GLY A 259 -1.44 -5.94 -12.48
N LYS A 260 -1.32 -5.40 -11.27
CA LYS A 260 -0.05 -5.36 -10.54
C LYS A 260 0.12 -6.66 -9.78
N HIS A 261 1.32 -7.22 -9.86
CA HIS A 261 1.69 -8.44 -9.16
C HIS A 261 2.80 -8.10 -8.17
N TYR A 262 2.69 -8.62 -6.96
CA TYR A 262 3.63 -8.40 -5.89
C TYR A 262 4.25 -9.73 -5.48
N ARG A 263 5.47 -9.67 -4.97
CA ARG A 263 6.11 -10.74 -4.22
C ARG A 263 6.55 -10.22 -2.86
N THR A 264 6.10 -10.87 -1.80
CA THR A 264 6.41 -10.46 -0.42
C THR A 264 7.30 -11.49 0.26
N THR A 265 8.43 -11.04 0.80
CA THR A 265 9.24 -11.83 1.73
C THR A 265 9.07 -11.31 3.15
N VAL A 266 9.10 -12.20 4.13
CA VAL A 266 8.82 -11.88 5.53
C VAL A 266 9.98 -12.35 6.39
N ARG A 267 10.43 -11.49 7.31
CA ARG A 267 11.35 -11.86 8.39
C ARG A 267 10.86 -11.24 9.69
N TYR A 268 10.97 -11.96 10.80
CA TYR A 268 10.64 -11.39 12.11
C TYR A 268 11.89 -10.79 12.76
N VAL A 269 11.70 -9.66 13.44
CA VAL A 269 12.69 -9.07 14.35
C VAL A 269 12.12 -8.99 15.75
N GLU A 270 13.01 -9.00 16.72
CA GLU A 270 12.67 -8.83 18.14
C GLU A 270 13.42 -7.62 18.72
N GLY A 271 12.95 -7.15 19.87
CA GLY A 271 13.66 -6.13 20.64
C GLY A 271 13.35 -4.69 20.24
N LEU A 272 12.43 -4.46 19.30
CA LEU A 272 11.81 -3.15 19.07
C LEU A 272 10.83 -2.80 20.20
N LEU A 273 10.07 -3.79 20.67
CA LEU A 273 9.27 -3.74 21.88
C LEU A 273 9.56 -4.94 22.78
N PRO A 274 9.45 -4.81 24.11
CA PRO A 274 9.54 -5.94 25.03
C PRO A 274 8.31 -6.85 24.92
N VAL A 275 8.46 -8.11 25.32
CA VAL A 275 7.34 -9.04 25.54
C VAL A 275 6.50 -8.57 26.73
N GLY A 276 5.19 -8.69 26.64
CA GLY A 276 4.24 -8.32 27.70
C GLY A 276 3.27 -7.22 27.30
N ALA A 277 2.53 -6.69 28.27
CA ALA A 277 1.46 -5.70 28.05
C ALA A 277 1.81 -4.27 28.51
N GLN A 278 2.98 -4.08 29.12
CA GLN A 278 3.35 -2.79 29.69
C GLN A 278 3.43 -1.70 28.62
N GLY A 279 2.60 -0.66 28.76
CA GLY A 279 2.51 0.46 27.81
C GLY A 279 1.73 0.13 26.54
N ILE A 280 1.19 -1.08 26.42
CA ILE A 280 0.38 -1.50 25.27
C ILE A 280 -1.08 -1.18 25.56
N ASN A 281 -1.74 -0.57 24.58
CA ASN A 281 -3.15 -0.23 24.68
C ASN A 281 -4.02 -1.49 24.93
N HIS A 282 -5.13 -1.33 25.64
CA HIS A 282 -6.01 -2.43 26.12
C HIS A 282 -5.35 -3.48 27.04
N ASP A 283 -4.12 -3.26 27.54
CA ASP A 283 -3.38 -4.22 28.38
C ASP A 283 -3.21 -5.60 27.71
N ILE A 284 -3.13 -5.61 26.38
CA ILE A 284 -2.95 -6.84 25.60
C ILE A 284 -1.46 -7.16 25.51
N ALA A 285 -1.08 -8.34 25.98
CA ALA A 285 0.30 -8.78 25.89
C ALA A 285 0.72 -9.04 24.44
N ILE A 286 1.90 -8.55 24.06
CA ILE A 286 2.55 -8.85 22.78
C ILE A 286 3.70 -9.84 22.96
N ASP A 287 4.04 -10.56 21.89
CA ASP A 287 5.14 -11.52 21.86
C ASP A 287 6.52 -10.88 21.56
N GLY A 288 6.58 -9.54 21.46
CA GLY A 288 7.80 -8.78 21.19
C GLY A 288 8.33 -8.88 19.75
N ARG A 289 7.60 -9.56 18.84
CA ARG A 289 8.01 -9.71 17.43
C ARG A 289 7.39 -8.63 16.54
N THR A 290 8.19 -8.10 15.63
CA THR A 290 7.75 -7.23 14.53
C THR A 290 8.03 -7.95 13.22
N ALA A 291 7.03 -8.03 12.33
CA ALA A 291 7.24 -8.58 11.00
C ALA A 291 7.81 -7.51 10.06
N VAL A 292 8.97 -7.75 9.46
CA VAL A 292 9.53 -6.90 8.42
C VAL A 292 9.25 -7.56 7.08
N VAL A 293 8.49 -6.87 6.23
CA VAL A 293 8.13 -7.34 4.89
C VAL A 293 8.88 -6.57 3.83
N THR A 294 9.45 -7.27 2.85
CA THR A 294 10.04 -6.66 1.65
C THR A 294 9.16 -7.01 0.46
N VAL A 295 8.61 -5.98 -0.17
CA VAL A 295 7.60 -6.12 -1.23
C VAL A 295 8.21 -5.74 -2.57
N GLU A 296 8.23 -6.68 -3.48
CA GLU A 296 8.69 -6.46 -4.84
C GLU A 296 7.51 -6.35 -5.79
N LEU A 297 7.46 -5.27 -6.58
CA LEU A 297 6.54 -5.15 -7.69
C LEU A 297 7.10 -5.94 -8.89
N LEU A 298 6.42 -7.04 -9.22
CA LEU A 298 6.76 -7.88 -10.36
C LEU A 298 6.19 -7.21 -11.62
N ASN A 299 7.01 -6.43 -12.31
CA ASN A 299 6.61 -5.81 -13.57
C ASN A 299 6.14 -6.87 -14.58
N GLY A 300 4.85 -6.90 -14.88
CA GLY A 300 4.36 -7.47 -16.13
C GLY A 300 4.88 -6.57 -17.26
N LYS A 301 5.97 -6.96 -17.93
CA LYS A 301 6.65 -6.25 -19.04
C LYS A 301 5.95 -4.96 -19.49
N SER A 302 6.22 -3.84 -18.82
CA SER A 302 5.84 -2.54 -19.37
C SER A 302 6.63 -2.35 -20.66
N LYS A 303 5.93 -2.21 -21.79
CA LYS A 303 6.54 -1.74 -23.04
C LYS A 303 7.00 -0.30 -22.79
N SER A 304 8.22 -0.16 -22.29
CA SER A 304 8.97 1.08 -22.36
C SER A 304 9.07 1.48 -23.83
N THR A 305 8.26 2.45 -24.25
CA THR A 305 8.51 3.24 -25.45
C THR A 305 9.75 4.11 -25.17
N SER A 306 10.92 3.50 -25.29
CA SER A 306 12.18 4.23 -25.36
C SER A 306 12.24 4.96 -26.71
N ASN A 307 11.73 6.19 -26.77
CA ASN A 307 12.14 7.15 -27.79
C ASN A 307 13.54 7.66 -27.45
N ALA A 308 14.54 6.78 -27.59
CA ALA A 308 15.93 7.17 -27.64
C ALA A 308 16.22 7.66 -29.07
N LYS A 309 16.19 8.98 -29.24
CA LYS A 309 16.64 9.66 -30.46
C LYS A 309 18.15 9.38 -30.60
N VAL A 310 18.50 8.45 -31.48
CA VAL A 310 19.90 8.12 -31.80
C VAL A 310 20.56 9.34 -32.44
N ALA A 311 21.49 9.97 -31.72
CA ALA A 311 22.40 10.95 -32.28
C ALA A 311 23.35 10.24 -33.25
N LYS A 312 23.29 10.61 -34.52
CA LYS A 312 24.09 10.05 -35.61
C LYS A 312 25.53 10.54 -35.49
N ALA A 313 26.46 9.60 -35.60
CA ALA A 313 27.90 9.77 -35.51
C ALA A 313 28.46 10.81 -36.50
N GLY A 314 29.33 11.68 -36.00
CA GLY A 314 30.30 12.43 -36.79
C GLY A 314 31.57 11.58 -36.98
N THR A 315 31.88 11.28 -38.23
CA THR A 315 33.05 10.51 -38.68
C THR A 315 34.34 11.31 -38.50
N THR A 316 35.38 10.71 -37.91
CA THR A 316 36.77 11.12 -38.12
C THR A 316 37.61 9.86 -38.35
N PRO A 317 38.43 9.78 -39.42
CA PRO A 317 39.15 8.55 -39.75
C PRO A 317 40.54 8.50 -39.09
N GLY A 318 40.91 7.37 -38.49
CA GLY A 318 42.26 7.21 -37.95
C GLY A 318 42.61 5.83 -37.42
N LYS A 319 43.32 5.07 -38.25
CA LYS A 319 44.20 3.90 -37.94
C LYS A 319 43.54 2.56 -37.63
N ARG A 320 43.49 1.72 -38.68
CA ARG A 320 43.34 0.26 -38.64
C ARG A 320 44.52 -0.38 -37.89
N ARG A 321 44.24 -1.23 -36.90
CA ARG A 321 45.12 -2.35 -36.51
C ARG A 321 44.44 -3.64 -36.95
N VAL A 322 45.14 -4.40 -37.78
CA VAL A 322 44.73 -5.69 -38.33
C VAL A 322 44.96 -6.77 -37.26
N LEU A 323 43.94 -7.56 -36.95
CA LEU A 323 44.14 -8.86 -36.30
C LEU A 323 43.54 -9.94 -37.22
N LYS A 324 44.43 -10.73 -37.83
CA LYS A 324 44.12 -11.89 -38.67
C LYS A 324 43.54 -13.00 -37.78
N VAL A 325 42.34 -13.47 -38.13
CA VAL A 325 41.80 -14.76 -37.68
C VAL A 325 42.41 -15.84 -38.57
N LEU A 326 43.15 -16.77 -37.97
CA LEU A 326 43.60 -18.01 -38.60
C LEU A 326 42.61 -19.11 -38.26
N LEU A 327 41.75 -19.47 -39.22
CA LEU A 327 41.12 -20.78 -39.27
C LEU A 327 42.18 -21.80 -39.71
N SER A 328 42.30 -22.91 -38.99
CA SER A 328 42.85 -24.14 -39.56
C SER A 328 41.83 -25.27 -39.45
N LYS A 329 41.69 -25.96 -40.57
CA LYS A 329 40.77 -27.05 -40.91
C LYS A 329 41.64 -28.31 -41.02
N ARG A 330 41.20 -29.45 -40.49
CA ARG A 330 41.37 -30.85 -41.01
C ARG A 330 41.04 -31.83 -39.87
N ARG A 331 40.06 -32.74 -39.98
CA ARG A 331 39.84 -33.92 -40.85
C ARG A 331 40.39 -35.23 -40.24
N GLU A 332 39.44 -36.13 -39.97
CA GLU A 332 39.44 -37.59 -40.21
C GLU A 332 40.32 -38.57 -39.37
N GLY A 333 39.68 -39.71 -39.04
CA GLY A 333 40.25 -40.97 -38.53
C GLY A 333 40.07 -41.13 -37.02
N GLY A 334 39.43 -42.14 -36.42
CA GLY A 334 39.07 -43.49 -36.87
C GLY A 334 39.58 -44.51 -35.82
N LEU A 335 38.65 -45.29 -35.23
CA LEU A 335 38.82 -46.60 -34.57
C LEU A 335 39.86 -46.76 -33.43
N ASN A 336 39.43 -47.10 -32.20
CA ASN A 336 39.35 -48.50 -31.72
C ASN A 336 39.05 -48.64 -30.20
N VAL A 337 38.23 -49.65 -29.96
CA VAL A 337 37.92 -50.49 -28.79
C VAL A 337 38.98 -50.60 -27.68
N ALA A 338 38.56 -50.53 -26.40
CA ALA A 338 38.99 -51.46 -25.33
C ALA A 338 38.11 -51.34 -24.07
N THR A 339 37.44 -52.44 -23.75
CA THR A 339 36.84 -52.83 -22.45
C THR A 339 37.90 -53.25 -21.42
N ALA A 340 37.61 -53.05 -20.13
CA ALA A 340 38.09 -53.72 -18.89
C ALA A 340 38.30 -52.65 -17.80
N ALA A 341 37.88 -52.76 -16.53
CA ALA A 341 37.22 -53.81 -15.76
C ALA A 341 36.39 -53.13 -14.65
#